data_AF-A0A9D4Z5X3-F1
#
_entry.id   AF-A0A9D4Z5X3-F1
#
_cell.length_a   1.000
_cell.length_b   1.000
_cell.length_c   1.000
_cell.angle_alpha   90.00
_cell.angle_beta   90.00
_cell.angle_gamma   90.00
#
_symmetry.space_group_name_H-M   'P 1'
#
loop_
_entity.id
_entity.type
_entity.pdbx_description
1 polymer ?
#
loop_
_entity_poly.entity_id
_entity_poly.type
_entity_poly.pdbx_seq_one_letter_code
_entity_poly.pdbx_strand_id
1 'polypeptide(L)'
;MHAVLAQQSVDASVGDGVYEGREGDLQRYEARTTGLAHGKQALIKNVGDQFCRRVAACYVCLKGICISAKIDRVTESNKRAGIMGDVKAEEEPSGSLLGFPSLHHLLAAHLPPAALKEASRLLRGYNGGDLVPALQLPECIISMSKDFKFDVQGYSFKARREEMRSPRVVRTAVIQNKIVLPTTEPFLDQKRAIMNRVECMIDAAAKASVNILCLQEAWTMPFAFCTREKTWCEFAESAEQGKSTMFLQALAKKHNMVIVSPILERDKSHGDILWNTAVVIGNNGHIIGKHRKNHIPRVGDFNESTYYMEGNTGNPVFETAYGKIAVNICYGRHHPLNWLAFGLNGAEIVFNPSATVGDLSEPMWPIEARNAAIANSYYVGAINRVGTEVFPRAFTSGDGKEAHTDFGHFYGSSYFASPDASCTPCLSRFQDGLMIADMDLNLCQQVKDKWGFPMTARYEKYAHLLKAYIREDFKPQVIKDPLLP
;
A
#
# COMPACT_ATOMS: atom_id res chain seq x y z
N MET A 1 18.70 20.25 -56.03
CA MET A 1 19.90 19.75 -55.33
C MET A 1 19.47 18.68 -54.34
N HIS A 2 19.39 17.44 -54.82
CA HIS A 2 19.12 16.24 -54.03
C HIS A 2 20.46 15.72 -53.46
N ALA A 3 20.48 15.27 -52.22
CA ALA A 3 21.56 14.43 -51.69
C ALA A 3 20.96 13.23 -50.96
N VAL A 4 21.20 12.07 -51.54
CA VAL A 4 20.91 10.71 -51.08
C VAL A 4 22.11 10.23 -50.26
N LEU A 5 21.89 9.55 -49.14
CA LEU A 5 22.91 8.69 -48.53
C LEU A 5 22.29 7.33 -48.18
N ALA A 6 22.95 6.30 -48.71
CA ALA A 6 22.52 4.92 -48.81
C ALA A 6 23.05 4.06 -47.64
N GLN A 7 22.28 3.02 -47.30
CA GLN A 7 22.69 1.87 -46.50
C GLN A 7 23.66 0.98 -47.28
N GLN A 8 24.66 0.42 -46.59
CA GLN A 8 25.44 -0.72 -47.07
C GLN A 8 25.37 -1.85 -46.03
N SER A 9 24.81 -2.99 -46.45
CA SER A 9 24.92 -4.31 -45.83
C SER A 9 26.05 -5.08 -46.50
N VAL A 10 26.87 -5.78 -45.71
CA VAL A 10 27.95 -6.64 -46.20
C VAL A 10 27.56 -8.09 -45.97
N ASP A 11 27.34 -8.82 -47.06
CA ASP A 11 27.35 -10.29 -47.12
C ASP A 11 28.77 -10.76 -47.47
N ALA A 12 29.27 -11.79 -46.79
CA ALA A 12 30.51 -12.46 -47.15
C ALA A 12 30.29 -13.98 -47.19
N SER A 13 30.42 -14.52 -48.40
CA SER A 13 30.46 -15.94 -48.76
C SER A 13 31.68 -16.66 -48.18
N VAL A 14 31.49 -17.87 -47.66
CA VAL A 14 32.56 -18.79 -47.22
C VAL A 14 32.84 -19.80 -48.33
N GLY A 15 34.09 -19.89 -48.76
CA GLY A 15 34.60 -20.89 -49.70
C GLY A 15 35.30 -22.04 -48.99
N ASP A 16 35.14 -23.23 -49.57
CA ASP A 16 35.73 -24.50 -49.15
C ASP A 16 37.25 -24.55 -49.27
N GLY A 17 37.91 -25.13 -48.26
CA GLY A 17 39.34 -25.43 -48.26
C GLY A 17 39.65 -26.57 -47.28
N VAL A 18 39.89 -27.76 -47.84
CA VAL A 18 40.22 -29.01 -47.14
C VAL A 18 41.65 -28.98 -46.59
N TYR A 19 41.86 -29.44 -45.36
CA TYR A 19 43.16 -29.90 -44.86
C TYR A 19 42.98 -31.22 -44.08
N GLU A 20 43.50 -32.31 -44.66
CA GLU A 20 43.68 -33.62 -44.02
C GLU A 20 44.87 -33.58 -43.05
N GLY A 21 44.73 -34.21 -41.87
CA GLY A 21 45.82 -34.31 -40.91
C GLY A 21 45.54 -35.13 -39.64
N ARG A 22 45.75 -36.45 -39.73
CA ARG A 22 46.25 -37.39 -38.70
C ARG A 22 45.37 -37.74 -37.48
N GLU A 23 44.77 -38.92 -37.53
CA GLU A 23 44.09 -39.69 -36.45
C GLU A 23 44.98 -40.11 -35.24
N GLY A 24 46.16 -39.52 -35.04
CA GLY A 24 47.10 -39.91 -33.97
C GLY A 24 46.95 -39.16 -32.64
N ASP A 25 46.24 -38.03 -32.61
CA ASP A 25 46.21 -37.11 -31.46
C ASP A 25 44.91 -37.16 -30.62
N LEU A 26 43.87 -37.87 -31.10
CA LEU A 26 42.59 -38.00 -30.38
C LEU A 26 42.66 -39.00 -29.21
N GLN A 27 43.45 -40.07 -29.30
CA GLN A 27 43.55 -41.06 -28.22
C GLN A 27 44.38 -40.59 -27.00
N ARG A 28 45.23 -39.57 -27.15
CA ARG A 28 45.94 -38.96 -26.00
C ARG A 28 45.14 -37.85 -25.31
N TYR A 29 44.10 -37.32 -25.96
CA TYR A 29 43.20 -36.33 -25.35
C TYR A 29 42.11 -37.00 -24.51
N GLU A 30 41.59 -38.17 -24.94
CA GLU A 30 40.56 -38.92 -24.21
C GLU A 30 41.03 -39.55 -22.88
N ALA A 31 42.31 -39.90 -22.77
CA ALA A 31 42.89 -40.40 -21.52
C ALA A 31 43.13 -39.30 -20.46
N ARG A 32 43.21 -38.02 -20.87
CA ARG A 32 43.35 -36.87 -19.95
C ARG A 32 42.01 -36.28 -19.54
N THR A 33 40.95 -36.42 -20.34
CA THR A 33 39.61 -35.91 -20.00
C THR A 33 38.80 -36.86 -19.12
N THR A 34 39.02 -38.17 -19.20
CA THR A 34 38.33 -39.18 -18.36
C THR A 34 38.82 -39.18 -16.90
N GLY A 35 40.11 -38.92 -16.65
CA GLY A 35 40.67 -38.74 -15.30
C GLY A 35 40.27 -37.43 -14.61
N LEU A 36 40.02 -36.37 -15.39
CA LEU A 36 39.53 -35.08 -14.88
C LEU A 36 38.02 -35.07 -14.64
N ALA A 37 37.24 -35.90 -15.35
CA ALA A 37 35.79 -36.02 -15.16
C ALA A 37 35.42 -36.76 -13.87
N HIS A 38 36.14 -37.83 -13.50
CA HIS A 38 35.88 -38.58 -12.26
C HIS A 38 36.31 -37.79 -11.01
N GLY A 39 37.39 -36.99 -11.10
CA GLY A 39 37.78 -36.07 -10.03
C GLY A 39 36.83 -34.89 -9.83
N LYS A 40 36.24 -34.36 -10.91
CA LYS A 40 35.27 -33.23 -10.82
C LYS A 40 33.88 -33.66 -10.38
N GLN A 41 33.39 -34.85 -10.77
CA GLN A 41 32.09 -35.34 -10.28
C GLN A 41 32.09 -35.68 -8.78
N ALA A 42 33.21 -36.19 -8.24
CA ALA A 42 33.36 -36.43 -6.80
C ALA A 42 33.49 -35.12 -6.00
N LEU A 43 34.15 -34.10 -6.55
CA LEU A 43 34.24 -32.77 -5.93
C LEU A 43 32.90 -32.02 -5.95
N ILE A 44 32.12 -32.12 -7.04
CA ILE A 44 30.82 -31.47 -7.17
C ILE A 44 29.75 -32.15 -6.29
N LYS A 45 29.82 -33.48 -6.08
CA LYS A 45 28.95 -34.17 -5.11
C LYS A 45 29.29 -33.81 -3.66
N ASN A 46 30.58 -33.76 -3.29
CA ASN A 46 30.99 -33.42 -1.92
C ASN A 46 30.77 -31.94 -1.56
N VAL A 47 30.95 -31.01 -2.52
CA VAL A 47 30.66 -29.59 -2.33
C VAL A 47 29.14 -29.33 -2.35
N GLY A 48 28.38 -30.05 -3.17
CA GLY A 48 26.91 -30.01 -3.18
C GLY A 48 26.28 -30.54 -1.88
N ASP A 49 26.79 -31.64 -1.32
CA ASP A 49 26.30 -32.19 -0.05
C ASP A 49 26.74 -31.36 1.17
N GLN A 50 27.94 -30.75 1.17
CA GLN A 50 28.32 -29.79 2.22
C GLN A 50 27.54 -28.48 2.13
N PHE A 51 27.20 -28.01 0.92
CA PHE A 51 26.38 -26.81 0.73
C PHE A 51 24.92 -27.06 1.13
N CYS A 52 24.32 -28.18 0.71
CA CYS A 52 22.97 -28.56 1.13
C CYS A 52 22.87 -28.83 2.64
N ARG A 53 23.89 -29.43 3.28
CA ARG A 53 23.92 -29.59 4.75
C ARG A 53 24.13 -28.28 5.51
N ARG A 54 24.90 -27.32 4.97
CA ARG A 54 25.08 -25.98 5.57
C ARG A 54 23.87 -25.07 5.37
N VAL A 55 23.20 -25.16 4.22
CA VAL A 55 21.95 -24.43 3.94
C VAL A 55 20.80 -25.03 4.75
N ALA A 56 20.71 -26.36 4.89
CA ALA A 56 19.74 -27.00 5.79
C ALA A 56 20.02 -26.69 7.27
N ALA A 57 21.28 -26.62 7.70
CA ALA A 57 21.64 -26.20 9.05
C ALA A 57 21.32 -24.71 9.31
N CYS A 58 21.46 -23.83 8.31
CA CYS A 58 21.02 -22.42 8.40
C CYS A 58 19.48 -22.31 8.40
N TYR A 59 18.78 -23.13 7.62
CA TYR A 59 17.31 -23.12 7.56
C TYR A 59 16.66 -23.68 8.84
N VAL A 60 17.32 -24.64 9.49
CA VAL A 60 16.88 -25.17 10.81
C VAL A 60 17.22 -24.20 11.95
N CYS A 61 18.30 -23.40 11.84
CA CYS A 61 18.61 -22.34 12.82
C CYS A 61 17.69 -21.10 12.70
N LEU A 62 17.13 -20.85 11.51
CA LEU A 62 16.21 -19.73 11.25
C LEU A 62 14.75 -20.01 11.60
N LYS A 63 14.38 -21.25 11.93
CA LYS A 63 13.13 -21.56 12.64
C LYS A 63 13.37 -21.46 14.16
N GLY A 64 13.15 -20.26 14.71
CA GLY A 64 12.66 -20.07 16.09
C GLY A 64 13.63 -20.21 17.27
N ILE A 65 14.87 -20.69 17.12
CA ILE A 65 15.68 -21.05 18.32
C ILE A 65 16.67 -19.95 18.75
N CYS A 66 17.30 -19.19 17.83
CA CYS A 66 18.37 -18.24 18.23
C CYS A 66 17.90 -16.89 18.76
N ILE A 67 16.66 -16.46 18.44
CA ILE A 67 16.09 -15.22 18.99
C ILE A 67 15.42 -15.51 20.35
N SER A 68 14.70 -16.65 20.48
CA SER A 68 14.17 -17.13 21.77
C SER A 68 15.27 -17.29 22.80
N ALA A 69 16.34 -18.03 22.48
CA ALA A 69 17.39 -18.35 23.46
C ALA A 69 18.20 -17.13 23.96
N LYS A 70 18.22 -16.01 23.22
CA LYS A 70 18.85 -14.75 23.67
C LYS A 70 17.90 -13.92 24.54
N ILE A 71 16.60 -13.95 24.24
CA ILE A 71 15.55 -13.30 25.03
C ILE A 71 15.37 -14.03 26.37
N ASP A 72 15.39 -15.37 26.35
CA ASP A 72 15.25 -16.23 27.53
C ASP A 72 16.43 -16.06 28.52
N ARG A 73 17.65 -15.82 28.02
CA ARG A 73 18.82 -15.57 28.88
C ARG A 73 18.81 -14.19 29.54
N VAL A 74 18.21 -13.18 28.91
CA VAL A 74 18.09 -11.83 29.48
C VAL A 74 16.97 -11.80 30.53
N THR A 75 15.88 -12.52 30.31
CA THR A 75 14.79 -12.67 31.30
C THR A 75 15.21 -13.51 32.51
N GLU A 76 16.01 -14.57 32.33
CA GLU A 76 16.56 -15.35 33.46
C GLU A 76 17.62 -14.58 34.26
N SER A 77 18.48 -13.78 33.62
CA SER A 77 19.47 -12.96 34.36
C SER A 77 18.78 -11.86 35.19
N ASN A 78 17.69 -11.30 34.68
CA ASN A 78 16.91 -10.28 35.38
C ASN A 78 16.09 -10.85 36.55
N LYS A 79 15.62 -12.10 36.45
CA LYS A 79 14.98 -12.82 37.58
C LYS A 79 15.97 -13.19 38.69
N ARG A 80 17.21 -13.58 38.36
CA ARG A 80 18.24 -13.91 39.38
C ARG A 80 18.82 -12.69 40.10
N ALA A 81 18.70 -11.49 39.52
CA ALA A 81 19.20 -10.25 40.12
C ALA A 81 18.22 -9.57 41.09
N GLY A 82 16.99 -10.08 41.26
CA GLY A 82 16.01 -9.50 42.20
C GLY A 82 15.48 -8.11 41.80
N ILE A 83 15.58 -7.72 40.52
CA ILE A 83 15.21 -6.37 40.04
C ILE A 83 13.75 -6.28 39.54
N MET A 84 13.00 -7.39 39.50
CA MET A 84 11.58 -7.37 39.14
C MET A 84 10.72 -7.80 40.32
N GLY A 85 10.06 -6.85 40.96
CA GLY A 85 8.83 -7.13 41.72
C GLY A 85 7.76 -7.67 40.77
N ASP A 86 6.78 -8.40 41.30
CA ASP A 86 5.69 -9.05 40.56
C ASP A 86 4.98 -8.09 39.59
N VAL A 87 5.42 -8.08 38.33
CA VAL A 87 4.70 -7.43 37.23
C VAL A 87 3.69 -8.45 36.73
N LYS A 88 2.41 -8.19 36.97
CA LYS A 88 1.32 -8.87 36.26
C LYS A 88 1.62 -8.80 34.76
N ALA A 89 1.64 -9.93 34.07
CA ALA A 89 1.73 -9.96 32.62
C ALA A 89 0.54 -9.18 32.05
N GLU A 90 0.76 -7.94 31.61
CA GLU A 90 -0.19 -7.23 30.76
C GLU A 90 -0.26 -8.03 29.46
N GLU A 91 -1.45 -8.51 29.08
CA GLU A 91 -1.67 -9.16 27.80
C GLU A 91 -1.23 -8.21 26.68
N GLU A 92 -0.39 -8.69 25.75
CA GLU A 92 0.04 -7.90 24.61
C GLU A 92 -1.18 -7.36 23.84
N PRO A 93 -1.21 -6.08 23.45
CA PRO A 93 -2.34 -5.53 22.73
C PRO A 93 -2.60 -6.35 21.46
N SER A 94 -3.83 -6.86 21.32
CA SER A 94 -4.25 -7.63 20.14
C SER A 94 -3.99 -6.83 18.86
N GLY A 95 -3.23 -7.42 17.94
CA GLY A 95 -2.80 -6.76 16.70
C GLY A 95 -1.51 -5.95 16.79
N SER A 96 -0.78 -6.00 17.91
CA SER A 96 0.58 -5.44 17.99
C SER A 96 1.61 -6.32 17.26
N LEU A 97 2.79 -5.75 16.98
CA LEU A 97 3.96 -6.48 16.48
C LEU A 97 4.90 -6.76 17.65
N LEU A 98 4.76 -7.92 18.31
CA LEU A 98 5.54 -8.27 19.50
C LEU A 98 5.43 -7.17 20.58
N GLY A 99 4.21 -6.71 20.88
CA GLY A 99 3.94 -5.59 21.79
C GLY A 99 4.14 -4.18 21.21
N PHE A 100 4.72 -4.01 20.02
CA PHE A 100 4.94 -2.70 19.42
C PHE A 100 3.79 -2.23 18.51
N PRO A 101 3.50 -0.91 18.46
CA PRO A 101 2.41 -0.37 17.64
C PRO A 101 2.71 -0.41 16.14
N SER A 102 3.98 -0.44 15.72
CA SER A 102 4.38 -0.44 14.32
C SER A 102 5.79 -1.00 14.14
N LEU A 103 6.12 -1.34 12.89
CA LEU A 103 7.47 -1.80 12.53
C LEU A 103 8.55 -0.77 12.90
N HIS A 104 8.28 0.53 12.77
CA HIS A 104 9.25 1.56 13.12
C HIS A 104 9.61 1.52 14.61
N HIS A 105 8.61 1.36 15.48
CA HIS A 105 8.83 1.27 16.92
C HIS A 105 9.58 -0.01 17.31
N LEU A 106 9.22 -1.14 16.69
CA LEU A 106 9.93 -2.40 16.87
C LEU A 106 11.42 -2.26 16.50
N LEU A 107 11.72 -1.69 15.32
CA LEU A 107 13.11 -1.49 14.88
C LEU A 107 13.87 -0.50 15.78
N ALA A 108 13.23 0.59 16.17
CA ALA A 108 13.85 1.60 17.02
C ALA A 108 14.21 1.07 18.41
N ALA A 109 13.42 0.14 18.95
CA ALA A 109 13.69 -0.49 20.24
C ALA A 109 14.87 -1.50 20.20
N HIS A 110 15.22 -2.03 19.02
CA HIS A 110 16.16 -3.16 18.90
C HIS A 110 17.43 -2.84 18.11
N LEU A 111 17.46 -1.78 17.31
CA LEU A 111 18.62 -1.41 16.50
C LEU A 111 19.39 -0.24 17.13
N PRO A 112 20.73 -0.26 17.13
CA PRO A 112 21.53 0.90 17.51
C PRO A 112 21.29 2.06 16.52
N PRO A 113 21.49 3.32 16.92
CA PRO A 113 21.11 4.49 16.10
C PRO A 113 21.67 4.49 14.67
N ALA A 114 22.92 4.06 14.48
CA ALA A 114 23.53 3.97 13.15
C ALA A 114 22.86 2.91 12.25
N ALA A 115 22.55 1.73 12.81
CA ALA A 115 21.86 0.67 12.09
C ALA A 115 20.40 1.05 11.80
N LEU A 116 19.72 1.70 12.75
CA LEU A 116 18.36 2.21 12.54
C LEU A 116 18.31 3.25 11.41
N LYS A 117 19.31 4.14 11.34
CA LYS A 117 19.41 5.13 10.26
C LYS A 117 19.55 4.46 8.89
N GLU A 118 20.43 3.48 8.75
CA GLU A 118 20.62 2.75 7.48
C GLU A 118 19.41 1.89 7.12
N ALA A 119 18.84 1.16 8.08
CA ALA A 119 17.61 0.40 7.86
C ALA A 119 16.47 1.34 7.41
N SER A 120 16.32 2.49 8.07
CA SER A 120 15.30 3.48 7.70
C SER A 120 15.55 4.08 6.31
N ARG A 121 16.80 4.31 5.91
CA ARG A 121 17.15 4.78 4.55
C ARG A 121 16.64 3.82 3.48
N LEU A 122 16.88 2.53 3.66
CA LEU A 122 16.47 1.50 2.69
C LEU A 122 14.96 1.26 2.73
N LEU A 123 14.38 1.17 3.93
CA LEU A 123 12.97 0.85 4.11
C LEU A 123 12.05 2.03 3.82
N ARG A 124 12.48 3.28 4.05
CA ARG A 124 11.62 4.47 3.90
C ARG A 124 12.12 5.51 2.90
N GLY A 125 13.34 5.39 2.39
CA GLY A 125 13.89 6.36 1.45
C GLY A 125 14.21 7.71 2.09
N TYR A 126 14.76 8.63 1.29
CA TYR A 126 15.13 9.97 1.72
C TYR A 126 14.39 11.03 0.90
N ASN A 127 13.92 12.06 1.60
CA ASN A 127 13.40 13.29 1.02
C ASN A 127 14.46 14.38 1.14
N GLY A 128 14.94 14.89 0.00
CA GLY A 128 15.97 15.93 -0.01
C GLY A 128 17.34 15.51 0.59
N GLY A 129 17.61 14.21 0.72
CA GLY A 129 18.87 13.67 1.26
C GLY A 129 18.79 13.13 2.68
N ASP A 130 17.68 13.33 3.38
CA ASP A 130 17.45 12.84 4.76
C ASP A 130 16.12 12.08 4.87
N LEU A 131 15.88 11.42 6.01
CA LEU A 131 14.57 10.86 6.32
C LEU A 131 13.52 11.97 6.38
N VAL A 132 12.27 11.64 6.06
CA VAL A 132 11.15 12.59 6.15
C VAL A 132 11.09 13.17 7.58
N PRO A 133 11.29 14.48 7.76
CA PRO A 133 11.34 15.09 9.08
C PRO A 133 9.95 15.07 9.74
N ALA A 134 9.95 14.91 11.07
CA ALA A 134 8.76 15.08 11.88
C ALA A 134 8.32 16.55 11.87
N LEU A 135 7.00 16.77 11.83
CA LEU A 135 6.38 18.07 11.96
C LEU A 135 6.06 18.33 13.44
N GLN A 136 6.39 19.53 13.92
CA GLN A 136 5.97 19.96 15.25
C GLN A 136 4.45 20.18 15.24
N LEU A 137 3.72 19.37 15.98
CA LEU A 137 2.27 19.47 16.11
C LEU A 137 1.89 20.46 17.24
N PRO A 138 0.82 21.26 17.06
CA PRO A 138 0.28 22.10 18.12
C PRO A 138 -0.08 21.30 19.39
N GLU A 139 0.21 21.85 20.56
CA GLU A 139 -0.06 21.20 21.86
C GLU A 139 -1.54 20.87 22.07
N CYS A 140 -2.45 21.69 21.53
CA CYS A 140 -3.89 21.45 21.61
C CYS A 140 -4.29 20.13 20.94
N ILE A 141 -3.62 19.73 19.86
CA ILE A 141 -3.86 18.47 19.16
C ILE A 141 -3.34 17.30 19.99
N ILE A 142 -2.17 17.46 20.63
CA ILE A 142 -1.60 16.46 21.52
C ILE A 142 -2.54 16.24 22.72
N SER A 143 -3.15 17.30 23.26
CA SER A 143 -4.19 17.17 24.30
C SER A 143 -5.41 16.41 23.79
N MET A 144 -5.96 16.82 22.64
CA MET A 144 -7.11 16.14 22.03
C MET A 144 -6.84 14.66 21.74
N SER A 145 -5.64 14.32 21.27
CA SER A 145 -5.19 12.94 21.05
C SER A 145 -5.26 12.10 22.32
N LYS A 146 -4.86 12.66 23.48
CA LYS A 146 -4.97 11.99 24.79
C LYS A 146 -6.42 11.88 25.25
N ASP A 147 -7.18 12.97 25.15
CA ASP A 147 -8.56 13.05 25.63
C ASP A 147 -9.49 12.09 24.85
N PHE A 148 -9.33 12.04 23.53
CA PHE A 148 -10.14 11.20 22.64
C PHE A 148 -9.47 9.86 22.27
N LYS A 149 -8.26 9.59 22.79
CA LYS A 149 -7.53 8.32 22.67
C LYS A 149 -7.29 7.89 21.21
N PHE A 150 -6.59 8.73 20.45
CA PHE A 150 -6.10 8.40 19.11
C PHE A 150 -4.62 8.78 18.95
N ASP A 151 -3.86 8.02 18.16
CA ASP A 151 -2.47 8.34 17.82
C ASP A 151 -2.42 9.56 16.90
N VAL A 152 -1.42 10.43 17.06
CA VAL A 152 -1.21 11.57 16.16
C VAL A 152 0.24 11.69 15.76
N GLN A 153 0.47 11.74 14.45
CA GLN A 153 1.81 11.87 13.87
C GLN A 153 1.82 12.95 12.79
N GLY A 154 2.94 13.69 12.70
CA GLY A 154 3.12 14.78 11.76
C GLY A 154 4.45 14.66 11.02
N TYR A 155 4.45 14.89 9.70
CA TYR A 155 5.65 14.83 8.86
C TYR A 155 5.66 15.94 7.79
N SER A 156 6.82 16.21 7.17
CA SER A 156 6.95 17.22 6.13
C SER A 156 7.82 16.75 4.96
N PHE A 157 7.21 16.62 3.79
CA PHE A 157 7.91 16.39 2.52
C PHE A 157 8.23 17.72 1.85
N LYS A 158 9.50 17.91 1.51
CA LYS A 158 10.03 19.13 0.90
C LYS A 158 10.34 18.90 -0.57
N ALA A 159 10.19 19.95 -1.37
CA ALA A 159 10.77 20.05 -2.70
C ALA A 159 11.96 21.01 -2.69
N ARG A 160 12.79 20.97 -3.74
CA ARG A 160 13.80 22.03 -3.94
C ARG A 160 13.09 23.33 -4.30
N ARG A 161 13.65 24.46 -3.88
CA ARG A 161 13.15 25.78 -4.28
C ARG A 161 13.28 25.95 -5.79
N GLU A 162 12.21 26.38 -6.44
CA GLU A 162 12.20 26.76 -7.85
C GLU A 162 12.35 28.28 -7.97
N GLU A 163 12.93 28.74 -9.08
CA GLU A 163 13.09 30.18 -9.37
C GLU A 163 11.78 30.78 -9.91
N MET A 164 11.09 30.03 -10.76
CA MET A 164 9.90 30.50 -11.50
C MET A 164 8.57 30.18 -10.81
N ARG A 165 8.57 29.26 -9.84
CA ARG A 165 7.36 28.85 -9.11
C ARG A 165 7.56 28.99 -7.62
N SER A 166 6.56 29.55 -6.95
CA SER A 166 6.51 29.50 -5.50
C SER A 166 6.25 28.07 -5.02
N PRO A 167 6.73 27.68 -3.82
CA PRO A 167 6.37 26.40 -3.20
C PRO A 167 4.85 26.22 -3.14
N ARG A 168 4.37 25.03 -3.48
CA ARG A 168 2.94 24.67 -3.41
C ARG A 168 2.72 23.71 -2.26
N VAL A 169 2.93 24.21 -1.04
CA VAL A 169 2.83 23.41 0.18
C VAL A 169 1.37 23.23 0.56
N VAL A 170 0.97 21.97 0.71
CA VAL A 170 -0.38 21.56 1.09
C VAL A 170 -0.28 20.64 2.29
N ARG A 171 -1.04 20.93 3.34
CA ARG A 171 -1.15 20.06 4.51
C ARG A 171 -2.27 19.05 4.30
N THR A 172 -1.89 17.79 4.25
CA THR A 172 -2.80 16.66 4.05
C THR A 172 -2.94 15.85 5.33
N ALA A 173 -4.06 15.14 5.48
CA ALA A 173 -4.22 14.19 6.56
C ALA A 173 -5.00 12.95 6.15
N VAL A 174 -4.74 11.86 6.87
CA VAL A 174 -5.51 10.61 6.78
C VAL A 174 -5.94 10.17 8.17
N ILE A 175 -7.15 9.61 8.26
CA ILE A 175 -7.71 9.05 9.50
C ILE A 175 -7.90 7.54 9.33
N GLN A 176 -7.39 6.79 10.30
CA GLN A 176 -7.76 5.40 10.54
C GLN A 176 -8.52 5.29 11.85
N ASN A 177 -9.57 4.48 11.90
CA ASN A 177 -10.35 4.27 13.12
C ASN A 177 -11.03 2.89 13.15
N LYS A 178 -11.34 2.45 14.37
CA LYS A 178 -12.19 1.28 14.64
C LYS A 178 -13.67 1.66 14.48
N ILE A 179 -14.52 0.65 14.38
CA ILE A 179 -15.93 0.83 14.75
C ILE A 179 -16.05 1.11 16.26
N VAL A 180 -17.11 1.81 16.65
CA VAL A 180 -17.28 2.28 18.04
C VAL A 180 -18.22 1.39 18.84
N LEU A 181 -19.34 0.99 18.24
CA LEU A 181 -20.33 0.14 18.88
C LEU A 181 -20.26 -1.29 18.30
N PRO A 182 -20.70 -2.30 19.06
CA PRO A 182 -20.83 -3.67 18.56
C PRO A 182 -21.71 -3.74 17.31
N THR A 183 -21.44 -4.71 16.44
CA THR A 183 -22.17 -4.90 15.18
C THR A 183 -23.63 -5.34 15.40
N THR A 184 -24.00 -5.72 16.62
CA THR A 184 -25.37 -6.08 17.07
C THR A 184 -26.23 -4.86 17.41
N GLU A 185 -25.65 -3.68 17.59
CA GLU A 185 -26.41 -2.46 17.92
C GLU A 185 -27.23 -1.95 16.72
N PRO A 186 -28.24 -1.09 16.92
CA PRO A 186 -28.97 -0.49 15.80
C PRO A 186 -28.03 0.23 14.81
N PHE A 187 -28.22 0.00 13.51
CA PHE A 187 -27.32 0.55 12.46
C PHE A 187 -27.15 2.07 12.52
N LEU A 188 -28.23 2.78 12.84
CA LEU A 188 -28.19 4.24 12.96
C LEU A 188 -27.30 4.69 14.13
N ASP A 189 -27.31 3.96 15.24
CA ASP A 189 -26.50 4.29 16.42
C ASP A 189 -25.03 3.92 16.20
N GLN A 190 -24.76 2.77 15.57
CA GLN A 190 -23.41 2.42 15.11
C GLN A 190 -22.81 3.52 14.25
N LYS A 191 -23.57 3.98 13.25
CA LYS A 191 -23.14 5.03 12.33
C LYS A 191 -22.91 6.36 13.05
N ARG A 192 -23.84 6.80 13.91
CA ARG A 192 -23.69 8.04 14.70
C ARG A 192 -22.45 7.99 15.59
N ALA A 193 -22.20 6.86 16.24
CA ALA A 193 -21.05 6.69 17.12
C ALA A 193 -19.72 6.85 16.33
N ILE A 194 -19.64 6.27 15.13
CA ILE A 194 -18.50 6.46 14.23
C ILE A 194 -18.37 7.93 13.79
N MET A 195 -19.48 8.57 13.39
CA MET A 195 -19.48 9.97 12.98
C MET A 195 -18.94 10.89 14.07
N ASN A 196 -19.40 10.72 15.32
CA ASN A 196 -18.91 11.49 16.46
C ASN A 196 -17.42 11.24 16.74
N ARG A 197 -16.97 9.97 16.64
CA ARG A 197 -15.56 9.61 16.82
C ARG A 197 -14.66 10.27 15.77
N VAL A 198 -15.09 10.26 14.51
CA VAL A 198 -14.36 10.86 13.39
C VAL A 198 -14.40 12.39 13.46
N GLU A 199 -15.51 13.00 13.93
CA GLU A 199 -15.62 14.45 14.13
C GLU A 199 -14.49 14.99 15.02
N CYS A 200 -14.21 14.32 16.14
CA CYS A 200 -13.13 14.73 17.05
C CYS A 200 -11.76 14.74 16.35
N MET A 201 -11.50 13.77 15.47
CA MET A 201 -10.25 13.70 14.71
C MET A 201 -10.19 14.73 13.58
N ILE A 202 -11.32 15.02 12.92
CA ILE A 202 -11.43 16.09 11.92
C ILE A 202 -11.21 17.47 12.58
N ASP A 203 -11.81 17.71 13.74
CA ASP A 203 -11.60 18.93 14.51
C ASP A 203 -10.12 19.07 14.92
N ALA A 204 -9.46 17.97 15.32
CA ALA A 204 -8.03 17.97 15.59
C ALA A 204 -7.19 18.29 14.34
N ALA A 205 -7.52 17.69 13.19
CA ALA A 205 -6.90 18.00 11.90
C ALA A 205 -7.08 19.48 11.52
N ALA A 206 -8.25 20.06 11.80
CA ALA A 206 -8.51 21.48 11.56
C ALA A 206 -7.65 22.40 12.45
N LYS A 207 -7.39 22.02 13.71
CA LYS A 207 -6.45 22.74 14.59
C LYS A 207 -5.00 22.68 14.07
N ALA A 208 -4.67 21.68 13.26
CA ALA A 208 -3.41 21.61 12.52
C ALA A 208 -3.44 22.37 11.19
N SER A 209 -4.52 23.07 10.83
CA SER A 209 -4.67 23.72 9.53
C SER A 209 -4.54 22.76 8.34
N VAL A 210 -5.06 21.53 8.48
CA VAL A 210 -5.13 20.57 7.39
C VAL A 210 -6.01 21.12 6.26
N ASN A 211 -5.53 21.01 5.02
CA ASN A 211 -6.22 21.46 3.82
C ASN A 211 -7.04 20.35 3.17
N ILE A 212 -6.52 19.13 3.14
CA ILE A 212 -7.18 17.96 2.53
C ILE A 212 -7.14 16.79 3.50
N LEU A 213 -8.29 16.17 3.79
CA LEU A 213 -8.42 15.04 4.67
C LEU A 213 -9.12 13.87 3.97
N CYS A 214 -8.60 12.65 4.14
CA CYS A 214 -9.23 11.44 3.64
C CYS A 214 -9.56 10.47 4.77
N LEU A 215 -10.77 9.91 4.73
CA LEU A 215 -11.24 8.85 5.61
C LEU A 215 -10.97 7.47 5.00
N GLN A 216 -10.98 6.42 5.82
CA GLN A 216 -10.82 5.02 5.38
C GLN A 216 -12.01 4.50 4.56
N GLU A 217 -11.88 3.31 3.99
CA GLU A 217 -12.95 2.69 3.18
C GLU A 217 -14.19 2.36 4.01
N ALA A 218 -15.36 2.65 3.43
CA ALA A 218 -16.68 2.40 4.01
C ALA A 218 -16.75 2.88 5.48
N TRP A 219 -16.21 4.07 5.76
CA TRP A 219 -15.88 4.50 7.12
C TRP A 219 -17.11 4.52 8.03
N THR A 220 -18.31 4.71 7.48
CA THR A 220 -19.59 4.84 8.20
C THR A 220 -20.18 3.52 8.71
N MET A 221 -19.55 2.38 8.46
CA MET A 221 -20.10 1.06 8.79
C MET A 221 -19.02 0.05 9.20
N PRO A 222 -19.39 -1.03 9.92
CA PRO A 222 -18.60 -2.25 9.96
C PRO A 222 -18.39 -2.79 8.55
N PHE A 223 -17.25 -3.44 8.31
CA PHE A 223 -16.90 -4.03 7.03
C PHE A 223 -17.60 -5.40 6.85
N ALA A 224 -18.92 -5.38 6.86
CA ALA A 224 -19.79 -6.56 6.96
C ALA A 224 -19.86 -7.44 5.70
N PHE A 225 -19.07 -7.13 4.66
CA PHE A 225 -19.14 -7.82 3.38
C PHE A 225 -18.75 -9.31 3.45
N CYS A 226 -18.02 -9.73 4.50
CA CYS A 226 -17.79 -11.15 4.79
C CYS A 226 -19.05 -11.97 5.01
N THR A 227 -20.06 -11.37 5.63
CA THR A 227 -21.27 -12.08 6.05
C THR A 227 -22.15 -12.46 4.85
N ARG A 228 -22.03 -11.73 3.73
CA ARG A 228 -22.86 -11.83 2.52
C ARG A 228 -24.35 -11.50 2.75
N GLU A 229 -24.71 -11.06 3.95
CA GLU A 229 -26.08 -10.73 4.34
C GLU A 229 -26.52 -9.38 3.78
N LYS A 230 -27.79 -9.29 3.35
CA LYS A 230 -28.34 -8.08 2.70
C LYS A 230 -28.86 -7.02 3.66
N THR A 231 -29.09 -7.35 4.93
CA THR A 231 -29.49 -6.38 5.97
C THR A 231 -28.49 -5.23 6.09
N TRP A 232 -27.19 -5.50 5.94
CA TRP A 232 -26.13 -4.48 5.94
C TRP A 232 -26.29 -3.41 4.84
N CYS A 233 -27.10 -3.66 3.80
CA CYS A 233 -27.36 -2.70 2.74
C CYS A 233 -28.16 -1.47 3.22
N GLU A 234 -28.71 -1.49 4.43
CA GLU A 234 -29.35 -0.33 5.06
C GLU A 234 -28.35 0.78 5.43
N PHE A 235 -27.05 0.47 5.54
CA PHE A 235 -26.01 1.48 5.67
C PHE A 235 -25.81 2.31 4.39
N ALA A 236 -26.32 1.85 3.25
CA ALA A 236 -26.14 2.53 1.98
C ALA A 236 -26.90 3.85 1.91
N GLU A 237 -26.25 4.89 1.40
CA GLU A 237 -26.81 6.25 1.34
C GLU A 237 -26.64 6.89 -0.04
N SER A 238 -27.40 7.95 -0.32
CA SER A 238 -27.10 8.79 -1.49
C SER A 238 -25.71 9.42 -1.33
N ALA A 239 -24.90 9.37 -2.37
CA ALA A 239 -23.59 10.04 -2.39
C ALA A 239 -23.73 11.56 -2.19
N GLU A 240 -24.78 12.16 -2.73
CA GLU A 240 -25.01 13.60 -2.75
C GLU A 240 -25.86 14.12 -1.57
N GLN A 241 -26.83 13.32 -1.12
CA GLN A 241 -27.83 13.73 -0.11
C GLN A 241 -27.81 12.83 1.13
N GLY A 242 -26.82 11.94 1.25
CA GLY A 242 -26.62 11.10 2.42
C GLY A 242 -26.32 11.91 3.68
N LYS A 243 -26.73 11.40 4.84
CA LYS A 243 -26.47 12.05 6.14
C LYS A 243 -24.97 12.18 6.42
N SER A 244 -24.18 11.20 5.98
CA SER A 244 -22.71 11.23 6.08
C SER A 244 -22.10 12.36 5.23
N THR A 245 -22.53 12.50 3.97
CA THR A 245 -22.11 13.60 3.09
C THR A 245 -22.51 14.97 3.66
N MET A 246 -23.77 15.17 4.05
CA MET A 246 -24.23 16.46 4.59
C MET A 246 -23.49 16.85 5.88
N PHE A 247 -23.23 15.89 6.76
CA PHE A 247 -22.39 16.09 7.94
C PHE A 247 -20.98 16.57 7.58
N LEU A 248 -20.32 15.91 6.64
CA LEU A 248 -18.98 16.30 6.20
C LEU A 248 -18.97 17.60 5.39
N GLN A 249 -20.04 17.96 4.66
CA GLN A 249 -20.16 19.28 4.01
C GLN A 249 -20.13 20.42 5.03
N ALA A 250 -20.81 20.24 6.17
CA ALA A 250 -20.79 21.22 7.25
C ALA A 250 -19.39 21.38 7.85
N LEU A 251 -18.69 20.26 8.11
CA LEU A 251 -17.32 20.29 8.62
C LEU A 251 -16.31 20.84 7.62
N ALA A 252 -16.41 20.46 6.35
CA ALA A 252 -15.57 20.97 5.27
C ALA A 252 -15.65 22.50 5.19
N LYS A 253 -16.88 23.04 5.20
CA LYS A 253 -17.13 24.48 5.20
C LYS A 253 -16.64 25.17 6.48
N LYS A 254 -16.92 24.58 7.65
CA LYS A 254 -16.51 25.11 8.96
C LYS A 254 -14.99 25.28 9.04
N HIS A 255 -14.25 24.32 8.49
CA HIS A 255 -12.79 24.24 8.63
C HIS A 255 -12.02 24.66 7.38
N ASN A 256 -12.71 25.09 6.32
CA ASN A 256 -12.11 25.39 5.02
C ASN A 256 -11.23 24.23 4.50
N MET A 257 -11.75 23.00 4.58
CA MET A 257 -11.01 21.76 4.35
C MET A 257 -11.69 20.90 3.29
N VAL A 258 -10.94 20.35 2.34
CA VAL A 258 -11.44 19.33 1.40
C VAL A 258 -11.51 18.00 2.14
N ILE A 259 -12.62 17.27 2.03
CA ILE A 259 -12.82 15.98 2.69
C ILE A 259 -13.19 14.91 1.66
N VAL A 260 -12.45 13.80 1.68
CA VAL A 260 -12.72 12.59 0.88
C VAL A 260 -13.43 11.56 1.76
N SER A 261 -14.63 11.15 1.34
CA SER A 261 -15.55 10.30 2.12
C SER A 261 -15.92 9.02 1.37
N PRO A 262 -15.24 7.89 1.64
CA PRO A 262 -15.59 6.58 1.08
C PRO A 262 -16.79 5.94 1.81
N ILE A 263 -17.90 5.73 1.12
CA ILE A 263 -19.17 5.21 1.66
C ILE A 263 -19.71 4.07 0.79
N LEU A 264 -20.68 3.34 1.35
CA LEU A 264 -21.59 2.52 0.55
C LEU A 264 -22.67 3.43 -0.04
N GLU A 265 -22.66 3.63 -1.34
CA GLU A 265 -23.63 4.45 -2.07
C GLU A 265 -24.84 3.61 -2.45
N ARG A 266 -26.04 4.19 -2.36
CA ARG A 266 -27.27 3.73 -3.00
C ARG A 266 -27.68 4.73 -4.08
N ASP A 267 -27.60 4.31 -5.34
CA ASP A 267 -27.93 5.13 -6.50
C ASP A 267 -29.43 5.04 -6.83
N LYS A 268 -30.21 5.93 -6.24
CA LYS A 268 -31.67 6.01 -6.48
C LYS A 268 -32.03 6.29 -7.94
N SER A 269 -31.17 7.01 -8.67
CA SER A 269 -31.43 7.35 -10.07
C SER A 269 -31.26 6.17 -11.01
N HIS A 270 -30.53 5.13 -10.58
CA HIS A 270 -30.28 3.92 -11.35
C HIS A 270 -30.79 2.68 -10.59
N GLY A 271 -32.04 2.69 -10.17
CA GLY A 271 -32.71 1.50 -9.63
C GLY A 271 -32.19 1.02 -8.27
N ASP A 272 -31.75 1.94 -7.40
CA ASP A 272 -31.24 1.66 -6.06
C ASP A 272 -29.99 0.75 -6.04
N ILE A 273 -29.24 0.70 -7.15
CA ILE A 273 -28.00 -0.08 -7.25
C ILE A 273 -26.98 0.42 -6.23
N LEU A 274 -26.31 -0.52 -5.57
CA LEU A 274 -25.27 -0.24 -4.59
C LEU A 274 -23.91 -0.08 -5.25
N TRP A 275 -23.09 0.82 -4.70
CA TRP A 275 -21.73 1.08 -5.15
C TRP A 275 -20.80 1.34 -3.97
N ASN A 276 -19.52 1.00 -4.11
CA ASN A 276 -18.48 1.48 -3.21
C ASN A 276 -17.89 2.78 -3.78
N THR A 277 -18.09 3.88 -3.08
CA THR A 277 -17.98 5.22 -3.66
C THR A 277 -17.23 6.17 -2.74
N ALA A 278 -16.22 6.85 -3.27
CA ALA A 278 -15.61 8.01 -2.64
C ALA A 278 -16.30 9.31 -3.12
N VAL A 279 -16.84 10.07 -2.17
CA VAL A 279 -17.38 11.42 -2.42
C VAL A 279 -16.30 12.44 -2.08
N VAL A 280 -16.03 13.39 -2.99
CA VAL A 280 -15.08 14.48 -2.77
C VAL A 280 -15.84 15.76 -2.47
N ILE A 281 -15.69 16.24 -1.24
CA ILE A 281 -16.34 17.44 -0.72
C ILE A 281 -15.31 18.57 -0.71
N GLY A 282 -15.60 19.65 -1.42
CA GLY A 282 -14.76 20.84 -1.49
C GLY A 282 -14.75 21.63 -0.18
N ASN A 283 -13.75 22.48 -0.01
CA ASN A 283 -13.52 23.28 1.19
C ASN A 283 -14.64 24.28 1.54
N ASN A 284 -15.53 24.60 0.60
CA ASN A 284 -16.72 25.43 0.85
C ASN A 284 -17.97 24.60 1.18
N GLY A 285 -17.84 23.28 1.34
CA GLY A 285 -18.93 22.34 1.59
C GLY A 285 -19.73 21.95 0.34
N HIS A 286 -19.31 22.32 -0.86
CA HIS A 286 -19.92 21.82 -2.10
C HIS A 286 -19.37 20.43 -2.44
N ILE A 287 -20.16 19.62 -3.13
CA ILE A 287 -19.69 18.33 -3.65
C ILE A 287 -18.98 18.61 -4.97
N ILE A 288 -17.70 18.25 -5.09
CA ILE A 288 -16.95 18.36 -6.34
C ILE A 288 -17.35 17.21 -7.27
N GLY A 289 -17.52 16.02 -6.71
CA GLY A 289 -18.00 14.84 -7.44
C GLY A 289 -17.80 13.55 -6.65
N LYS A 290 -17.90 12.42 -7.36
CA LYS A 290 -17.73 11.08 -6.78
C LYS A 290 -16.93 10.16 -7.71
N HIS A 291 -16.30 9.15 -7.13
CA HIS A 291 -15.61 8.07 -7.84
C HIS A 291 -16.01 6.71 -7.26
N ARG A 292 -16.36 5.76 -8.13
CA ARG A 292 -16.75 4.38 -7.78
C ARG A 292 -15.59 3.42 -7.95
N LYS A 293 -15.49 2.45 -7.03
CA LYS A 293 -14.40 1.45 -6.99
C LYS A 293 -14.31 0.66 -8.30
N ASN A 294 -13.22 0.87 -9.05
CA ASN A 294 -13.02 0.24 -10.36
C ASN A 294 -12.80 -1.28 -10.27
N HIS A 295 -12.10 -1.75 -9.24
CA HIS A 295 -11.71 -3.16 -9.08
C HIS A 295 -12.35 -3.75 -7.83
N ILE A 296 -13.24 -4.73 -8.02
CA ILE A 296 -13.99 -5.36 -6.94
C ILE A 296 -13.36 -6.72 -6.58
N PRO A 297 -12.98 -6.94 -5.31
CA PRO A 297 -12.46 -8.23 -4.88
C PRO A 297 -13.56 -9.29 -4.84
N ARG A 298 -13.09 -10.54 -5.00
CA ARG A 298 -13.89 -11.77 -4.90
C ARG A 298 -13.18 -12.84 -4.05
N VAL A 299 -12.23 -12.42 -3.21
CA VAL A 299 -11.25 -13.31 -2.57
C VAL A 299 -11.52 -13.43 -1.08
N GLY A 300 -11.67 -14.67 -0.60
CA GLY A 300 -11.81 -14.97 0.83
C GLY A 300 -13.03 -14.28 1.46
N ASP A 301 -12.80 -13.54 2.54
CA ASP A 301 -13.82 -12.76 3.24
C ASP A 301 -14.23 -11.47 2.52
N PHE A 302 -13.47 -11.03 1.51
CA PHE A 302 -13.76 -9.84 0.70
C PHE A 302 -14.78 -10.15 -0.40
N ASN A 303 -15.99 -10.57 -0.01
CA ASN A 303 -17.09 -10.95 -0.89
C ASN A 303 -17.87 -9.73 -1.44
N GLU A 304 -17.15 -8.64 -1.73
CA GLU A 304 -17.71 -7.35 -2.11
C GLU A 304 -18.56 -7.40 -3.38
N SER A 305 -18.19 -8.25 -4.34
CA SER A 305 -18.96 -8.45 -5.58
C SER A 305 -20.39 -8.98 -5.36
N THR A 306 -20.69 -9.48 -4.17
CA THR A 306 -22.06 -9.83 -3.77
C THR A 306 -22.92 -8.57 -3.61
N TYR A 307 -22.32 -7.43 -3.29
CA TYR A 307 -22.99 -6.19 -2.92
C TYR A 307 -23.02 -5.15 -4.04
N TYR A 308 -21.92 -5.00 -4.79
CA TYR A 308 -21.79 -3.96 -5.82
C TYR A 308 -20.88 -4.41 -6.98
N MET A 309 -21.05 -3.73 -8.12
CA MET A 309 -20.35 -4.03 -9.38
C MET A 309 -19.13 -3.13 -9.59
N GLU A 310 -18.31 -3.46 -10.59
CA GLU A 310 -17.18 -2.64 -11.04
C GLU A 310 -17.60 -1.21 -11.41
N GLY A 311 -16.88 -0.22 -10.89
CA GLY A 311 -17.18 1.20 -11.07
C GLY A 311 -17.25 1.65 -12.52
N ASN A 312 -18.19 2.56 -12.80
CA ASN A 312 -18.44 3.13 -14.13
C ASN A 312 -18.05 4.61 -14.26
N THR A 313 -17.29 5.14 -13.30
CA THR A 313 -16.89 6.56 -13.25
C THR A 313 -15.52 6.84 -13.88
N GLY A 314 -14.82 5.82 -14.40
CA GLY A 314 -13.46 5.94 -14.92
C GLY A 314 -12.44 6.26 -13.81
N ASN A 315 -11.45 7.09 -14.13
CA ASN A 315 -10.37 7.51 -13.23
C ASN A 315 -10.35 9.03 -13.02
N PRO A 316 -11.40 9.62 -12.44
CA PRO A 316 -11.50 11.08 -12.32
C PRO A 316 -10.41 11.63 -11.40
N VAL A 317 -9.92 12.82 -11.77
CA VAL A 317 -9.05 13.66 -10.95
C VAL A 317 -9.84 14.91 -10.59
N PHE A 318 -9.88 15.23 -9.31
CA PHE A 318 -10.63 16.35 -8.75
C PHE A 318 -9.67 17.50 -8.50
N GLU A 319 -9.85 18.59 -9.25
CA GLU A 319 -9.12 19.82 -9.03
C GLU A 319 -9.74 20.59 -7.85
N THR A 320 -8.96 20.78 -6.80
CA THR A 320 -9.38 21.48 -5.58
C THR A 320 -8.60 22.78 -5.41
N ALA A 321 -9.00 23.62 -4.45
CA ALA A 321 -8.20 24.79 -4.04
C ALA A 321 -6.77 24.43 -3.57
N TYR A 322 -6.53 23.17 -3.26
CA TYR A 322 -5.31 22.66 -2.64
C TYR A 322 -4.58 21.63 -3.52
N GLY A 323 -4.86 21.59 -4.83
CA GLY A 323 -4.21 20.68 -5.77
C GLY A 323 -5.13 19.60 -6.33
N LYS A 324 -4.58 18.80 -7.24
CA LYS A 324 -5.31 17.76 -7.98
C LYS A 324 -5.26 16.43 -7.24
N ILE A 325 -6.41 15.98 -6.76
CA ILE A 325 -6.53 14.73 -5.99
C ILE A 325 -7.27 13.65 -6.76
N ALA A 326 -6.94 12.40 -6.49
CA ALA A 326 -7.71 11.24 -6.93
C ALA A 326 -7.87 10.23 -5.80
N VAL A 327 -8.74 9.24 -5.99
CA VAL A 327 -9.02 8.22 -5.00
C VAL A 327 -8.94 6.84 -5.65
N ASN A 328 -7.95 6.03 -5.29
CA ASN A 328 -7.87 4.64 -5.69
C ASN A 328 -8.46 3.77 -4.57
N ILE A 329 -9.68 3.27 -4.71
CA ILE A 329 -10.38 2.64 -3.59
C ILE A 329 -9.89 1.18 -3.40
N CYS A 330 -9.31 0.91 -2.21
CA CYS A 330 -8.99 -0.40 -1.67
C CYS A 330 -8.31 -1.38 -2.63
N TYR A 331 -9.04 -2.37 -3.16
CA TYR A 331 -8.51 -3.44 -4.01
C TYR A 331 -7.94 -2.94 -5.35
N GLY A 332 -8.29 -1.72 -5.75
CA GLY A 332 -7.59 -1.01 -6.82
C GLY A 332 -6.11 -0.77 -6.54
N ARG A 333 -5.64 -0.93 -5.29
CA ARG A 333 -4.20 -0.88 -4.92
C ARG A 333 -3.36 -1.94 -5.65
N HIS A 334 -3.94 -3.11 -5.92
CA HIS A 334 -3.26 -4.23 -6.58
C HIS A 334 -3.10 -4.05 -8.09
N HIS A 335 -3.66 -2.97 -8.66
CA HIS A 335 -3.75 -2.78 -10.10
C HIS A 335 -2.89 -1.58 -10.53
N PRO A 336 -1.63 -1.81 -10.98
CA PRO A 336 -0.75 -0.73 -11.44
C PRO A 336 -1.37 0.16 -12.52
N LEU A 337 -2.22 -0.42 -13.39
CA LEU A 337 -2.94 0.33 -14.42
C LEU A 337 -3.96 1.32 -13.84
N ASN A 338 -4.58 1.01 -12.70
CA ASN A 338 -5.54 1.90 -12.06
C ASN A 338 -4.82 3.13 -11.49
N TRP A 339 -3.67 2.92 -10.85
CA TRP A 339 -2.77 3.99 -10.41
C TRP A 339 -2.28 4.85 -11.57
N LEU A 340 -1.82 4.20 -12.65
CA LEU A 340 -1.36 4.86 -13.86
C LEU A 340 -2.45 5.77 -14.45
N ALA A 341 -3.69 5.30 -14.55
CA ALA A 341 -4.77 6.08 -15.13
C ALA A 341 -5.03 7.39 -14.37
N PHE A 342 -4.92 7.42 -13.04
CA PHE A 342 -4.98 8.67 -12.28
C PHE A 342 -3.77 9.58 -12.54
N GLY A 343 -2.57 8.99 -12.67
CA GLY A 343 -1.36 9.73 -13.04
C GLY A 343 -1.44 10.38 -14.42
N LEU A 344 -1.98 9.65 -15.41
CA LEU A 344 -2.23 10.14 -16.77
C LEU A 344 -3.24 11.29 -16.78
N ASN A 345 -4.25 11.25 -15.91
CA ASN A 345 -5.23 12.32 -15.75
C ASN A 345 -4.72 13.50 -14.89
N GLY A 346 -3.45 13.48 -14.48
CA GLY A 346 -2.79 14.62 -13.85
C GLY A 346 -2.94 14.71 -12.33
N ALA A 347 -3.18 13.60 -11.64
CA ALA A 347 -3.20 13.58 -10.17
C ALA A 347 -1.85 14.00 -9.58
N GLU A 348 -1.90 14.80 -8.51
CA GLU A 348 -0.76 15.22 -7.69
C GLU A 348 -0.73 14.46 -6.35
N ILE A 349 -1.91 14.09 -5.83
CA ILE A 349 -2.08 13.25 -4.65
C ILE A 349 -3.13 12.17 -4.98
N VAL A 350 -2.84 10.90 -4.70
CA VAL A 350 -3.83 9.82 -4.80
C VAL A 350 -4.06 9.20 -3.43
N PHE A 351 -5.27 9.29 -2.92
CA PHE A 351 -5.64 8.60 -1.68
C PHE A 351 -6.03 7.16 -1.97
N ASN A 352 -5.65 6.24 -1.08
CA ASN A 352 -6.03 4.84 -1.14
C ASN A 352 -6.71 4.40 0.16
N PRO A 353 -8.00 4.75 0.32
CA PRO A 353 -8.81 4.27 1.42
C PRO A 353 -9.07 2.77 1.26
N SER A 354 -8.72 2.00 2.28
CA SER A 354 -8.80 0.54 2.28
C SER A 354 -9.38 0.01 3.59
N ALA A 355 -9.92 -1.19 3.51
CA ALA A 355 -10.15 -2.07 4.64
C ALA A 355 -9.58 -3.44 4.26
N THR A 356 -8.50 -3.87 4.91
CA THR A 356 -7.86 -5.16 4.62
C THR A 356 -7.25 -5.78 5.87
N VAL A 357 -7.28 -7.12 5.92
CA VAL A 357 -6.78 -7.94 7.03
C VAL A 357 -5.76 -8.97 6.56
N GLY A 358 -5.07 -9.59 7.52
CA GLY A 358 -4.40 -10.88 7.34
C GLY A 358 -2.97 -10.83 6.82
N ASP A 359 -2.24 -11.91 7.14
CA ASP A 359 -0.79 -12.06 6.93
C ASP A 359 -0.35 -12.08 5.47
N LEU A 360 -1.25 -12.42 4.54
CA LEU A 360 -0.95 -12.37 3.10
C LEU A 360 -1.07 -10.95 2.55
N SER A 361 -1.96 -10.12 3.11
CA SER A 361 -2.19 -8.77 2.62
C SER A 361 -1.16 -7.78 3.14
N GLU A 362 -0.83 -7.86 4.43
CA GLU A 362 0.06 -6.90 5.09
C GLU A 362 1.46 -6.76 4.44
N PRO A 363 2.12 -7.84 3.97
CA PRO A 363 3.40 -7.72 3.27
C PRO A 363 3.34 -6.90 1.98
N MET A 364 2.18 -6.79 1.33
CA MET A 364 1.99 -5.97 0.12
C MET A 364 1.78 -4.49 0.44
N TRP A 365 1.28 -4.17 1.65
CA TRP A 365 0.93 -2.81 2.08
C TRP A 365 2.05 -1.77 1.95
N PRO A 366 3.30 -2.02 2.40
CA PRO A 366 4.40 -1.06 2.24
C PRO A 366 4.97 -1.01 0.82
N ILE A 367 4.50 -1.87 -0.10
CA ILE A 367 5.05 -2.04 -1.45
C ILE A 367 4.18 -1.32 -2.48
N GLU A 368 2.89 -1.64 -2.55
CA GLU A 368 2.03 -1.29 -3.70
C GLU A 368 1.79 0.22 -3.82
N ALA A 369 1.34 0.85 -2.73
CA ALA A 369 1.03 2.27 -2.71
C ALA A 369 2.31 3.13 -2.86
N ARG A 370 3.42 2.66 -2.27
CA ARG A 370 4.74 3.28 -2.44
C ARG A 370 5.26 3.14 -3.87
N ASN A 371 5.11 1.97 -4.49
CA ASN A 371 5.47 1.78 -5.90
C ASN A 371 4.64 2.70 -6.81
N ALA A 372 3.34 2.87 -6.52
CA ALA A 372 2.48 3.77 -7.27
C ALA A 372 2.94 5.24 -7.18
N ALA A 373 3.37 5.71 -6.00
CA ALA A 373 3.94 7.05 -5.82
C ALA A 373 5.19 7.27 -6.70
N ILE A 374 6.07 6.27 -6.72
CA ILE A 374 7.32 6.29 -7.51
C ILE A 374 7.02 6.28 -9.01
N ALA A 375 6.29 5.26 -9.47
CA ALA A 375 6.06 5.00 -10.89
C ALA A 375 5.31 6.15 -11.59
N ASN A 376 4.44 6.84 -10.86
CA ASN A 376 3.60 7.92 -11.39
C ASN A 376 4.07 9.33 -10.97
N SER A 377 5.09 9.41 -10.12
CA SER A 377 5.68 10.67 -9.63
C SER A 377 4.62 11.61 -9.03
N TYR A 378 3.79 11.07 -8.13
CA TYR A 378 2.80 11.80 -7.32
C TYR A 378 2.89 11.35 -5.85
N TYR A 379 2.16 12.02 -4.95
CA TYR A 379 2.01 11.56 -3.57
C TYR A 379 0.92 10.50 -3.44
N VAL A 380 1.04 9.60 -2.46
CA VAL A 380 0.02 8.62 -2.11
C VAL A 380 -0.25 8.63 -0.61
N GLY A 381 -1.53 8.71 -0.23
CA GLY A 381 -1.97 8.49 1.16
C GLY A 381 -2.68 7.14 1.28
N ALA A 382 -1.99 6.14 1.83
CA ALA A 382 -2.54 4.81 2.05
C ALA A 382 -3.19 4.74 3.44
N ILE A 383 -4.45 4.30 3.48
CA ILE A 383 -5.27 4.32 4.71
C ILE A 383 -5.89 2.95 4.89
N ASN A 384 -5.65 2.31 6.02
CA ASN A 384 -6.36 1.08 6.38
C ASN A 384 -7.15 1.29 7.67
N ARG A 385 -8.26 0.56 7.77
CA ARG A 385 -9.01 0.37 9.00
C ARG A 385 -8.14 -0.25 10.11
N VAL A 386 -8.57 -0.10 11.36
CA VAL A 386 -7.94 -0.75 12.52
C VAL A 386 -8.93 -1.57 13.34
N GLY A 387 -8.41 -2.54 14.08
CA GLY A 387 -9.18 -3.34 15.04
C GLY A 387 -9.77 -4.62 14.45
N THR A 388 -10.50 -5.36 15.26
CA THR A 388 -11.19 -6.60 14.86
C THR A 388 -12.68 -6.41 15.03
N GLU A 389 -13.44 -6.78 14.01
CA GLU A 389 -14.90 -6.67 14.00
C GLU A 389 -15.53 -8.06 14.10
N VAL A 390 -16.49 -8.23 15.01
CA VAL A 390 -17.20 -9.50 15.24
C VAL A 390 -18.65 -9.33 14.84
N PHE A 391 -19.23 -10.29 14.14
CA PHE A 391 -20.57 -10.25 13.57
C PHE A 391 -21.55 -11.21 14.28
N PRO A 392 -22.87 -10.94 14.23
CA PRO A 392 -23.86 -11.71 14.99
C PRO A 392 -24.03 -13.16 14.50
N ARG A 393 -23.80 -13.39 13.20
CA ARG A 393 -23.95 -14.69 12.54
C ARG A 393 -22.60 -15.16 12.02
N ALA A 394 -22.35 -16.46 12.18
CA ALA A 394 -21.12 -17.07 11.69
C ALA A 394 -21.11 -17.14 10.16
N PHE A 395 -19.93 -16.98 9.57
CA PHE A 395 -19.68 -17.06 8.13
C PHE A 395 -18.40 -17.87 7.85
N THR A 396 -18.18 -18.23 6.59
CA THR A 396 -17.00 -18.98 6.15
C THR A 396 -16.16 -18.19 5.15
N SER A 397 -14.84 -18.23 5.32
CA SER A 397 -13.86 -17.53 4.49
C SER A 397 -13.55 -18.22 3.16
N GLY A 398 -14.15 -19.38 2.89
CA GLY A 398 -13.90 -20.15 1.66
C GLY A 398 -12.54 -20.86 1.62
N ASP A 399 -11.86 -20.99 2.76
CA ASP A 399 -10.56 -21.64 2.92
C ASP A 399 -10.64 -23.06 3.52
N GLY A 400 -11.86 -23.59 3.68
CA GLY A 400 -12.12 -24.92 4.23
C GLY A 400 -12.07 -25.02 5.75
N LYS A 401 -11.89 -23.90 6.48
CA LYS A 401 -11.97 -23.86 7.94
C LYS A 401 -13.42 -23.76 8.43
N GLU A 402 -13.60 -23.99 9.73
CA GLU A 402 -14.88 -23.84 10.43
C GLU A 402 -15.44 -22.42 10.32
N ALA A 403 -16.77 -22.32 10.43
CA ALA A 403 -17.44 -21.04 10.46
C ALA A 403 -17.05 -20.26 11.74
N HIS A 404 -16.91 -18.95 11.60
CA HIS A 404 -16.48 -18.06 12.67
C HIS A 404 -17.25 -16.73 12.58
N THR A 405 -17.10 -15.88 13.60
CA THR A 405 -17.83 -14.61 13.68
C THR A 405 -16.92 -13.39 13.57
N ASP A 406 -15.60 -13.54 13.64
CA ASP A 406 -14.65 -12.43 13.54
C ASP A 406 -14.10 -12.26 12.13
N PHE A 407 -14.03 -11.04 11.62
CA PHE A 407 -13.49 -10.79 10.27
C PHE A 407 -11.96 -10.91 10.18
N GLY A 408 -11.28 -11.01 11.32
CA GLY A 408 -9.85 -10.83 11.44
C GLY A 408 -9.45 -9.38 11.73
N HIS A 409 -8.15 -9.19 11.97
CA HIS A 409 -7.59 -7.93 12.42
C HIS A 409 -7.23 -7.00 11.26
N PHE A 410 -7.88 -5.83 11.20
CA PHE A 410 -7.45 -4.73 10.36
C PHE A 410 -6.21 -4.08 10.95
N TYR A 411 -5.11 -4.11 10.21
CA TYR A 411 -3.77 -3.80 10.71
C TYR A 411 -3.37 -2.32 10.59
N GLY A 412 -4.29 -1.40 10.28
CA GLY A 412 -4.00 0.04 10.20
C GLY A 412 -2.77 0.34 9.35
N SER A 413 -1.72 0.82 10.00
CA SER A 413 -0.45 1.10 9.33
C SER A 413 -0.59 2.12 8.20
N SER A 414 -1.50 3.08 8.35
CA SER A 414 -1.67 4.16 7.36
C SER A 414 -0.40 4.98 7.25
N TYR A 415 -0.05 5.41 6.04
CA TYR A 415 1.19 6.15 5.76
C TYR A 415 1.08 7.01 4.49
N PHE A 416 2.01 7.95 4.34
CA PHE A 416 2.20 8.70 3.10
C PHE A 416 3.47 8.26 2.37
N ALA A 417 3.38 8.13 1.04
CA ALA A 417 4.52 7.95 0.14
C ALA A 417 4.65 9.14 -0.81
N SER A 418 5.87 9.48 -1.18
CA SER A 418 6.19 10.62 -2.05
C SER A 418 6.78 10.19 -3.39
N PRO A 419 6.77 11.10 -4.40
CA PRO A 419 7.33 10.84 -5.74
C PRO A 419 8.80 10.37 -5.73
N ASP A 420 9.62 10.84 -4.80
CA ASP A 420 11.05 10.55 -4.69
C ASP A 420 11.37 9.24 -3.95
N ALA A 421 10.39 8.34 -3.83
CA ALA A 421 10.44 7.06 -3.12
C ALA A 421 10.52 7.16 -1.58
N SER A 422 10.50 8.37 -1.01
CA SER A 422 10.44 8.51 0.44
C SER A 422 9.04 8.20 1.00
N CYS A 423 8.94 7.81 2.27
CA CYS A 423 7.66 7.64 2.94
C CYS A 423 7.75 7.92 4.44
N THR A 424 6.60 8.21 5.05
CA THR A 424 6.48 8.33 6.51
C THR A 424 6.60 6.96 7.17
N PRO A 425 6.96 6.90 8.47
CA PRO A 425 6.56 5.79 9.32
C PRO A 425 5.04 5.55 9.24
N CYS A 426 4.60 4.33 9.51
CA CYS A 426 3.19 4.00 9.57
C CYS A 426 2.58 4.41 10.92
N LEU A 427 1.28 4.73 10.92
CA LEU A 427 0.47 4.76 12.14
C LEU A 427 0.42 3.39 12.82
N SER A 428 -0.12 3.35 14.04
CA SER A 428 -0.33 2.13 14.80
C SER A 428 -1.13 1.08 14.03
N ARG A 429 -0.88 -0.20 14.32
CA ARG A 429 -1.66 -1.32 13.78
C ARG A 429 -3.02 -1.51 14.45
N PHE A 430 -3.17 -1.04 15.69
CA PHE A 430 -4.31 -1.37 16.54
C PHE A 430 -4.95 -0.16 17.22
N GLN A 431 -4.49 1.06 16.96
CA GLN A 431 -5.07 2.29 17.53
C GLN A 431 -5.71 3.14 16.43
N ASP A 432 -6.79 3.83 16.77
CA ASP A 432 -7.27 4.97 15.99
C ASP A 432 -6.12 5.96 15.81
N GLY A 433 -6.08 6.68 14.69
CA GLY A 433 -5.01 7.65 14.50
C GLY A 433 -5.23 8.64 13.37
N LEU A 434 -4.55 9.78 13.52
CA LEU A 434 -4.50 10.91 12.60
C LEU A 434 -3.05 11.13 12.16
N MET A 435 -2.78 10.93 10.87
CA MET A 435 -1.48 11.27 10.29
C MET A 435 -1.58 12.54 9.47
N ILE A 436 -0.69 13.49 9.72
CA ILE A 436 -0.63 14.79 9.06
C ILE A 436 0.69 14.88 8.27
N ALA A 437 0.62 15.32 7.03
CA ALA A 437 1.81 15.53 6.20
C ALA A 437 1.72 16.83 5.40
N ASP A 438 2.75 17.68 5.55
CA ASP A 438 3.00 18.76 4.62
C ASP A 438 3.62 18.20 3.35
N MET A 439 3.10 18.58 2.19
CA MET A 439 3.56 18.14 0.88
C MET A 439 3.77 19.34 -0.02
N ASP A 440 4.99 19.55 -0.52
CA ASP A 440 5.22 20.50 -1.60
C ASP A 440 4.93 19.83 -2.95
N LEU A 441 3.81 20.20 -3.57
CA LEU A 441 3.34 19.60 -4.83
C LEU A 441 4.30 19.86 -6.01
N ASN A 442 5.25 20.80 -5.89
CA ASN A 442 6.29 20.99 -6.90
C ASN A 442 7.24 19.77 -6.98
N LEU A 443 7.34 18.94 -5.93
CA LEU A 443 8.14 17.72 -5.97
C LEU A 443 7.70 16.76 -7.08
N CYS A 444 6.40 16.71 -7.40
CA CYS A 444 5.86 15.91 -8.49
C CYS A 444 6.50 16.28 -9.83
N GLN A 445 6.62 17.58 -10.14
CA GLN A 445 7.25 18.06 -11.38
C GLN A 445 8.76 17.80 -11.36
N GLN A 446 9.43 18.10 -10.24
CA GLN A 446 10.87 17.90 -10.10
C GLN A 446 11.30 16.44 -10.30
N VAL A 447 10.51 15.49 -9.79
CA VAL A 447 10.79 14.06 -9.97
C VAL A 447 10.48 13.62 -11.40
N LYS A 448 9.38 14.09 -12.00
CA LYS A 448 9.06 13.81 -13.41
C LYS A 448 10.17 14.27 -14.35
N ASP A 449 10.72 15.46 -14.13
CA ASP A 449 11.80 16.02 -14.96
C ASP A 449 13.13 15.29 -14.72
N LYS A 450 13.43 14.93 -13.47
CA LYS A 450 14.68 14.25 -13.11
C LYS A 450 14.75 12.82 -13.65
N TRP A 451 13.67 12.05 -13.52
CA TRP A 451 13.65 10.63 -13.88
C TRP A 451 13.05 10.35 -15.26
N GLY A 452 12.19 11.23 -15.76
CA GLY A 452 11.60 11.11 -17.09
C GLY A 452 10.68 9.89 -17.26
N PHE A 453 10.04 9.38 -16.20
CA PHE A 453 9.17 8.20 -16.33
C PHE A 453 8.01 8.44 -17.31
N PRO A 454 7.24 9.54 -17.24
CA PRO A 454 6.20 9.78 -18.24
C PRO A 454 6.76 9.96 -19.67
N MET A 455 7.95 10.55 -19.79
CA MET A 455 8.62 10.77 -21.08
C MET A 455 9.06 9.46 -21.74
N THR A 456 9.45 8.46 -20.95
CA THR A 456 9.99 7.18 -21.42
C THR A 456 8.98 6.03 -21.37
N ALA A 457 7.73 6.31 -20.97
CA ALA A 457 6.72 5.27 -20.71
C ALA A 457 6.17 4.56 -21.96
N ARG A 458 6.39 5.10 -23.17
CA ARG A 458 5.95 4.50 -24.46
C ARG A 458 4.48 4.07 -24.47
N TYR A 459 3.58 4.91 -23.95
CA TYR A 459 2.17 4.57 -23.75
C TYR A 459 1.47 4.04 -25.01
N GLU A 460 1.78 4.56 -26.20
CA GLU A 460 1.22 4.08 -27.47
C GLU A 460 1.53 2.59 -27.73
N LYS A 461 2.78 2.17 -27.48
CA LYS A 461 3.17 0.75 -27.60
C LYS A 461 2.33 -0.13 -26.67
N TYR A 462 2.13 0.28 -25.43
CA TYR A 462 1.35 -0.48 -24.45
C TYR A 462 -0.14 -0.45 -24.76
N ALA A 463 -0.67 0.65 -25.32
CA ALA A 463 -2.06 0.73 -25.77
C ALA A 463 -2.33 -0.27 -26.91
N HIS A 464 -1.43 -0.36 -27.90
CA HIS A 464 -1.52 -1.38 -28.95
C HIS A 464 -1.44 -2.81 -28.40
N LEU A 465 -0.52 -3.06 -27.47
CA LEU A 465 -0.37 -4.37 -26.82
C LEU A 465 -1.66 -4.76 -26.07
N LEU A 466 -2.20 -3.87 -25.23
CA LEU A 466 -3.42 -4.14 -24.46
C LEU A 466 -4.63 -4.32 -25.38
N LYS A 467 -4.74 -3.52 -26.45
CA LYS A 467 -5.78 -3.68 -27.48
C LYS A 467 -5.69 -5.04 -28.18
N ALA A 468 -4.49 -5.53 -28.44
CA ALA A 468 -4.30 -6.87 -29.01
C ALA A 468 -4.63 -7.96 -27.98
N TYR A 469 -4.20 -7.80 -26.72
CA TYR A 469 -4.39 -8.76 -25.64
C TYR A 469 -5.85 -9.10 -25.34
N ILE A 470 -6.74 -8.11 -25.40
CA ILE A 470 -8.17 -8.31 -25.10
C ILE A 470 -8.96 -9.02 -26.22
N ARG A 471 -8.32 -9.32 -27.36
CA ARG A 471 -8.97 -10.06 -28.45
C ARG A 471 -8.99 -11.56 -28.13
N GLU A 472 -10.07 -12.23 -28.50
CA GLU A 472 -10.20 -13.69 -28.32
C GLU A 472 -9.13 -14.50 -29.07
N ASP A 473 -8.64 -13.97 -30.20
CA ASP A 473 -7.61 -14.60 -31.04
C ASP A 473 -6.17 -14.21 -30.65
N PHE A 474 -5.97 -13.54 -29.50
CA PHE A 474 -4.66 -13.11 -29.05
C PHE A 474 -3.71 -14.31 -28.89
N LYS A 475 -2.59 -14.25 -29.61
CA LYS A 475 -1.49 -15.20 -29.46
C LYS A 475 -0.37 -14.51 -28.66
N PRO A 476 -0.03 -15.01 -27.46
CA PRO A 476 1.11 -14.51 -26.72
C PRO A 476 2.39 -14.56 -27.55
N GLN A 477 3.23 -13.53 -27.45
CA GLN A 477 4.52 -13.47 -28.13
C GLN A 477 5.53 -14.41 -27.43
N VAL A 478 5.38 -15.71 -27.65
CA VAL A 478 6.25 -16.77 -27.09
C VAL A 478 7.14 -17.30 -28.20
N ILE A 479 8.45 -17.12 -28.04
CA ILE A 479 9.46 -17.69 -28.94
C ILE A 479 9.87 -19.04 -28.36
N LYS A 480 9.54 -20.13 -29.05
CA LYS A 480 9.89 -21.49 -28.62
C LYS A 480 11.23 -21.91 -29.21
N ASP A 481 12.02 -22.60 -28.40
CA ASP A 481 13.18 -23.34 -28.88
C ASP A 481 12.67 -24.44 -29.83
N PRO A 482 13.15 -24.50 -31.09
CA PRO A 482 12.71 -25.49 -32.07
C PRO A 482 13.03 -26.94 -31.67
N LEU A 483 13.89 -27.16 -30.67
CA LEU A 483 14.25 -28.49 -30.17
C LEU A 483 13.45 -28.93 -28.93
N LEU A 484 12.60 -28.05 -28.37
CA LEU A 484 11.69 -28.46 -27.31
C LEU A 484 10.54 -29.30 -27.90
N PRO A 485 10.23 -30.47 -27.30
CA PRO A 485 9.17 -31.35 -27.78
C PRO A 485 7.78 -30.71 -27.73
#